data_AF-A0A2S2NCE4-F1
#
_entry.id   AF-A0A2S2NCE4-F1
#
_cell.length_a   1.000
_cell.length_b   1.000
_cell.length_c   1.000
_cell.angle_alpha   90.00
_cell.angle_beta   90.00
_cell.angle_gamma   90.00
#
_symmetry.space_group_name_H-M   'P 1'
#
loop_
_entity.id
_entity.type
_entity.pdbx_description
1 polymer ?
#
loop_
_entity_poly.entity_id
_entity_poly.type
_entity_poly.pdbx_seq_one_letter_code
_entity_poly.pdbx_strand_id
1 'polypeptide(L)'
;EVRWLSRGKALTWLMELRTEVLSFLMDHNVTLGEIMNDVTRLCQFSYMADIFSKMNELSLSLQGRTMIIFYASHKVSAFKRKIDYWAQCTTKGKFECFPIMQAFLEENDEQDSTNIVNDIIEHLKQLKNSFEQYFPADRSRKYC
;
A
#
# COMPACT_ATOMS: atom_id res chain seq x y z
N GLU A 1 -12.55 -13.39 9.99
CA GLU A 1 -11.77 -12.15 10.05
C GLU A 1 -10.67 -12.20 9.01
N VAL A 2 -10.54 -11.17 8.18
CA VAL A 2 -9.55 -11.17 7.09
C VAL A 2 -8.22 -10.65 7.65
N ARG A 3 -7.26 -11.57 7.79
CA ARG A 3 -6.02 -11.43 8.59
C ARG A 3 -5.10 -10.28 8.20
N TRP A 4 -5.25 -9.73 7.00
CA TRP A 4 -4.45 -8.63 6.50
C TRP A 4 -5.11 -7.26 6.77
N LEU A 5 -6.40 -7.23 7.15
CA LEU A 5 -7.09 -6.03 7.64
C LEU A 5 -6.49 -5.49 8.94
N SER A 6 -6.21 -6.40 9.87
CA SER A 6 -5.58 -6.04 11.15
C SER A 6 -4.12 -5.60 10.96
N ARG A 7 -3.40 -6.20 10.01
CA ARG A 7 -2.01 -5.84 9.69
C ARG A 7 -1.90 -4.45 9.07
N GLY A 8 -2.80 -4.10 8.14
CA GLY A 8 -2.83 -2.75 7.58
C GLY A 8 -3.11 -1.68 8.61
N LYS A 9 -4.13 -1.90 9.45
CA LYS A 9 -4.48 -0.98 10.55
C LYS A 9 -3.36 -0.83 11.57
N ALA A 10 -2.68 -1.93 11.92
CA ALA A 10 -1.54 -1.88 12.81
C ALA A 10 -0.39 -1.03 12.23
N LEU A 11 -0.15 -1.11 10.92
CA LEU A 11 0.87 -0.29 10.27
C LEU A 11 0.49 1.19 10.22
N THR A 12 -0.77 1.50 9.93
CA THR A 12 -1.28 2.88 9.99
C THR A 12 -1.11 3.47 11.38
N TRP A 13 -1.52 2.73 12.42
CA TRP A 13 -1.35 3.16 13.82
C TRP A 13 0.12 3.30 14.21
N LEU A 14 0.98 2.40 13.73
CA LEU A 14 2.43 2.50 13.97
C LEU A 14 3.00 3.80 13.39
N MET A 15 2.56 4.22 12.20
CA MET A 15 3.02 5.46 11.57
C MET A 15 2.47 6.71 12.25
N GLU A 16 1.25 6.65 12.75
CA GLU A 16 0.62 7.73 13.54
C GLU A 16 1.34 7.95 14.89
N LEU A 17 1.73 6.86 15.56
CA LEU A 17 2.38 6.89 16.88
C LEU A 17 3.90 6.72 16.81
N ARG A 18 4.51 6.92 15.63
CA ARG A 18 5.91 6.54 15.38
C ARG A 18 6.89 7.23 16.34
N THR A 19 6.60 8.46 16.76
CA THR A 19 7.42 9.25 17.70
C THR A 19 7.40 8.68 19.11
N GLU A 20 6.22 8.33 19.60
CA GLU A 20 6.00 7.74 20.91
C GLU A 20 6.56 6.32 20.96
N VAL A 21 6.33 5.55 19.89
CA VAL A 21 6.88 4.20 19.74
C VAL A 21 8.41 4.25 19.66
N LEU A 22 8.99 5.20 18.94
CA LEU A 22 10.44 5.41 18.89
C LEU A 22 10.99 5.72 20.28
N SER A 23 10.40 6.67 21.00
CA SER A 23 10.82 7.02 22.37
C SER A 23 10.78 5.79 23.29
N PHE A 24 9.69 5.04 23.27
CA PHE A 24 9.55 3.81 24.06
C PHE A 24 10.59 2.75 23.68
N LEU A 25 10.85 2.56 22.39
CA LEU A 25 11.81 1.57 21.92
C LEU A 25 13.25 1.97 22.23
N MET A 26 13.60 3.26 22.24
CA MET A 26 14.93 3.69 22.66
C MET A 26 15.20 3.35 24.14
N ASP A 27 14.19 3.37 24.99
CA ASP A 27 14.32 3.03 26.42
C ASP A 27 14.34 1.51 26.69
N HIS A 28 13.70 0.69 25.85
CA HIS A 28 13.49 -0.74 26.11
C HIS A 28 14.18 -1.69 25.14
N ASN A 29 14.40 -1.28 23.89
CA ASN A 29 15.03 -2.09 22.85
C ASN A 29 15.67 -1.21 21.76
N VAL A 30 16.89 -0.76 22.05
CA VAL A 30 17.67 0.14 21.18
C VAL A 30 17.77 -0.38 19.74
N THR A 31 17.92 -1.69 19.52
CA THR A 31 17.99 -2.23 18.15
C THR A 31 16.71 -2.00 17.34
N LEU A 32 15.54 -2.10 17.96
CA LEU A 32 14.27 -1.76 17.30
C LEU A 32 14.09 -0.24 17.20
N GLY A 33 14.60 0.51 18.17
CA GLY A 33 14.64 1.98 18.14
C GLY A 33 15.43 2.50 16.94
N GLU A 34 16.62 1.96 16.68
CA GLU A 34 17.45 2.30 15.52
C GLU A 34 16.72 2.03 14.20
N ILE A 35 15.99 0.92 14.11
CA ILE A 35 15.16 0.60 12.93
C ILE A 35 14.03 1.60 12.74
N MET A 36 13.40 2.04 13.83
CA MET A 36 12.33 3.05 13.83
C MET A 36 12.84 4.49 13.69
N ASN A 37 14.16 4.70 13.71
CA ASN A 37 14.80 5.99 13.48
C ASN A 37 15.32 6.14 12.04
N ASP A 38 15.34 5.05 11.26
CA ASP A 38 15.77 5.04 9.86
C ASP A 38 14.65 5.63 8.97
N VAL A 39 14.90 6.83 8.45
CA VAL A 39 13.96 7.57 7.60
C VAL A 39 13.59 6.78 6.34
N THR A 40 14.54 6.06 5.74
CA THR A 40 14.28 5.22 4.57
C THR A 40 13.29 4.10 4.91
N ARG A 41 13.42 3.48 6.08
CA ARG A 41 12.50 2.42 6.53
C ARG A 41 11.13 2.95 6.92
N LEU A 42 11.08 4.09 7.59
CA LEU A 42 9.80 4.75 7.90
C LEU A 42 9.06 5.16 6.62
N CYS A 43 9.78 5.59 5.59
CA CYS A 43 9.22 5.87 4.26
C CYS A 43 8.67 4.59 3.58
N GLN A 44 9.36 3.46 3.71
CA GLN A 44 8.82 2.18 3.25
C GLN A 44 7.58 1.73 4.04
N PHE A 45 7.56 1.94 5.36
CA PHE A 45 6.41 1.61 6.20
C PHE A 45 5.21 2.50 5.90
N SER A 46 5.40 3.80 5.69
CA SER A 46 4.32 4.71 5.31
C SER A 46 3.69 4.30 3.97
N TYR A 47 4.51 3.97 2.98
CA TYR A 47 4.04 3.41 1.71
C TYR A 47 3.26 2.09 1.89
N MET A 48 3.79 1.15 2.69
CA MET A 48 3.11 -0.11 2.96
C MET A 48 1.75 0.11 3.63
N ALA A 49 1.65 1.05 4.57
CA ALA A 49 0.40 1.39 5.25
C ALA A 49 -0.66 1.86 4.24
N ASP A 50 -0.28 2.74 3.31
CA ASP A 50 -1.17 3.21 2.24
C ASP A 50 -1.62 2.06 1.32
N ILE A 51 -0.71 1.16 0.91
CA ILE A 51 -1.06 0.00 0.09
C ILE A 51 -2.01 -0.95 0.83
N PHE A 52 -1.75 -1.25 2.10
CA PHE A 52 -2.63 -2.10 2.89
C PHE A 52 -4.01 -1.47 3.06
N SER A 53 -4.10 -0.15 3.26
CA SER A 53 -5.36 0.57 3.32
C SER A 53 -6.16 0.45 2.02
N LYS A 54 -5.51 0.68 0.87
CA LYS A 54 -6.12 0.51 -0.46
C LYS A 54 -6.57 -0.93 -0.73
N MET A 55 -5.78 -1.93 -0.32
CA MET A 55 -6.19 -3.33 -0.41
C MET A 55 -7.41 -3.59 0.46
N ASN A 56 -7.44 -3.01 1.68
CA ASN A 56 -8.56 -3.15 2.62
C ASN A 56 -9.84 -2.62 2.01
N GLU A 57 -9.82 -1.40 1.49
CA GLU A 57 -10.93 -0.83 0.74
C GLU A 57 -11.44 -1.75 -0.36
N LEU A 58 -10.52 -2.31 -1.18
CA LEU A 58 -10.91 -3.28 -2.21
C LEU A 58 -11.63 -4.47 -1.59
N SER A 59 -11.10 -5.10 -0.53
CA SER A 59 -11.75 -6.27 0.07
C SER A 59 -13.10 -5.98 0.69
N LEU A 60 -13.25 -4.85 1.39
CA LEU A 60 -14.53 -4.44 1.95
C LEU A 60 -15.53 -4.21 0.83
N SER A 61 -15.07 -3.59 -0.27
CA SER A 61 -15.90 -3.39 -1.45
C SER A 61 -16.32 -4.72 -2.10
N LEU A 62 -15.53 -5.80 -1.95
CA LEU A 62 -15.82 -7.14 -2.47
C LEU A 62 -16.71 -7.97 -1.53
N GLN A 63 -16.74 -7.65 -0.22
CA GLN A 63 -17.51 -8.36 0.81
C GLN A 63 -18.98 -7.92 0.91
N GLY A 64 -19.47 -7.05 0.03
CA GLY A 64 -20.85 -6.57 0.06
C GLY A 64 -21.89 -7.67 -0.16
N ARG A 65 -23.01 -7.65 0.59
CA ARG A 65 -24.08 -8.67 0.56
C ARG A 65 -24.78 -8.86 -0.81
N THR A 66 -24.54 -7.99 -1.78
CA THR A 66 -25.11 -8.03 -3.14
C THR A 66 -24.02 -8.04 -4.23
N MET A 67 -22.87 -8.65 -3.94
CA MET A 67 -21.74 -8.68 -4.88
C MET A 67 -21.94 -9.76 -5.97
N ILE A 68 -22.36 -9.36 -7.17
CA ILE A 68 -22.38 -10.27 -8.33
C ILE A 68 -20.94 -10.43 -8.87
N ILE A 69 -20.58 -11.63 -9.33
CA ILE A 69 -19.24 -11.96 -9.88
C ILE A 69 -18.78 -10.94 -10.93
N PHE A 70 -19.68 -10.49 -11.79
CA PHE A 70 -19.41 -9.45 -12.79
C PHE A 70 -18.96 -8.12 -12.16
N TYR A 71 -19.65 -7.66 -11.11
CA TYR A 71 -19.24 -6.46 -10.37
C TYR A 71 -17.92 -6.65 -9.64
N ALA A 72 -17.64 -7.85 -9.13
CA ALA A 72 -16.35 -8.16 -8.49
C ALA A 72 -15.20 -8.07 -9.50
N SER A 73 -15.38 -8.67 -10.68
CA SER A 73 -14.43 -8.58 -11.80
C SER A 73 -14.18 -7.14 -12.23
N HIS A 74 -15.24 -6.32 -12.33
CA HIS A 74 -15.13 -4.90 -12.62
C HIS A 74 -14.34 -4.13 -11.55
N LYS A 75 -14.59 -4.37 -10.25
CA LYS A 75 -13.85 -3.70 -9.16
C LYS A 75 -12.38 -4.10 -9.15
N VAL A 76 -12.06 -5.37 -9.34
CA VAL A 76 -10.67 -5.84 -9.44
C VAL A 76 -9.99 -5.25 -10.68
N SER A 77 -10.68 -5.19 -11.82
CA SER A 77 -10.15 -4.57 -13.04
C SER A 77 -9.89 -3.07 -12.87
N ALA A 78 -10.79 -2.36 -12.18
CA ALA A 78 -10.59 -0.97 -11.83
C ALA A 78 -9.40 -0.80 -10.87
N PHE A 79 -9.21 -1.72 -9.92
CA PHE A 79 -8.07 -1.69 -9.01
C PHE A 79 -6.73 -1.89 -9.73
N LYS A 80 -6.65 -2.81 -10.70
CA LYS A 80 -5.47 -2.99 -11.57
C LYS A 80 -5.11 -1.69 -12.29
N ARG A 81 -6.10 -0.98 -12.84
CA ARG A 81 -5.90 0.34 -13.47
C ARG A 81 -5.43 1.40 -12.48
N LYS A 82 -5.91 1.37 -11.23
CA LYS A 82 -5.41 2.24 -10.16
C LYS A 82 -3.94 1.96 -9.85
N ILE A 83 -3.51 0.70 -9.81
CA ILE A 83 -2.09 0.33 -9.62
C ILE A 83 -1.22 0.93 -10.73
N ASP A 84 -1.64 0.82 -11.99
CA ASP A 84 -0.93 1.45 -13.12
C ASP A 84 -0.83 2.97 -12.96
N TYR A 85 -1.92 3.60 -12.55
CA TYR A 85 -1.96 5.04 -12.29
C TYR A 85 -1.01 5.44 -11.14
N TRP A 86 -0.99 4.68 -10.04
CA TRP A 86 -0.07 4.93 -8.93
C TRP A 86 1.39 4.81 -9.34
N ALA A 87 1.73 3.82 -10.18
CA ALA A 87 3.09 3.68 -10.71
C ALA A 87 3.48 4.89 -11.57
N GLN A 88 2.56 5.40 -12.40
CA GLN A 88 2.79 6.61 -13.21
C GLN A 88 2.88 7.91 -12.41
N CYS A 89 2.17 8.02 -11.28
CA CYS A 89 2.33 9.16 -10.38
C CYS A 89 3.68 9.10 -9.67
N THR A 90 4.08 7.90 -9.23
CA THR A 90 5.35 7.68 -8.53
C THR A 90 6.57 7.99 -9.42
N THR A 91 6.53 7.63 -10.71
CA THR A 91 7.60 8.01 -11.66
C THR A 91 7.73 9.52 -11.87
N LYS A 92 6.67 10.29 -11.59
CA LYS A 92 6.66 11.76 -11.67
C LYS A 92 6.96 12.43 -10.33
N GLY A 93 7.33 11.66 -9.30
CA GLY A 93 7.53 12.17 -7.94
C GLY A 93 6.24 12.64 -7.26
N LYS A 94 5.07 12.22 -7.75
CA LYS A 94 3.78 12.60 -7.18
C LYS A 94 3.25 11.50 -6.26
N PHE A 95 3.22 11.80 -4.96
CA PHE A 95 2.79 10.86 -3.92
C PHE A 95 1.38 11.15 -3.38
N GLU A 96 0.58 12.00 -4.03
CA GLU A 96 -0.83 12.30 -3.68
C GLU A 96 -1.71 11.06 -3.52
N CYS A 97 -1.33 9.97 -4.18
CA CYS A 97 -2.03 8.69 -4.05
C CYS A 97 -1.71 7.95 -2.75
N PHE A 98 -0.70 8.37 -1.99
CA PHE A 98 -0.14 7.72 -0.81
C PHE A 98 -0.09 8.77 0.32
N PRO A 99 -1.23 9.08 0.96
CA PRO A 99 -1.32 10.19 1.90
C PRO A 99 -0.41 10.04 3.13
N ILE A 100 -0.24 8.82 3.67
CA ILE A 100 0.65 8.60 4.82
C ILE A 100 2.10 8.81 4.40
N MET A 101 2.49 8.29 3.23
CA MET A 101 3.82 8.50 2.67
C MET A 101 4.09 9.97 2.35
N GLN A 102 3.13 10.65 1.73
CA GLN A 102 3.27 12.08 1.39
C GLN A 102 3.45 12.93 2.63
N ALA A 103 2.61 12.77 3.66
CA ALA A 103 2.73 13.50 4.91
C ALA A 103 4.11 13.26 5.56
N PHE A 104 4.58 12.01 5.54
CA PHE A 104 5.91 11.67 6.06
C PHE A 104 7.04 12.36 5.28
N LEU A 105 6.98 12.40 3.94
CA LEU A 105 7.99 13.07 3.13
C LEU A 105 7.99 14.60 3.36
N GLU A 106 6.81 15.21 3.50
CA GLU A 106 6.65 16.63 3.79
C GLU A 106 7.21 17.00 5.17
N GLU A 107 7.08 16.13 6.17
CA GLU A 107 7.61 16.34 7.52
C GLU A 107 9.14 16.17 7.63
N ASN A 108 9.76 15.40 6.74
CA ASN A 108 11.20 15.09 6.79
C ASN A 108 12.04 15.86 5.76
N ASP A 109 11.43 16.70 4.91
CA ASP A 109 12.11 17.52 3.88
C ASP A 109 12.98 16.69 2.89
N GLU A 110 12.72 15.39 2.81
CA GLU A 110 13.46 14.45 1.97
C GLU A 110 12.76 14.22 0.64
N GLN A 111 13.24 14.88 -0.42
CA GLN A 111 12.79 14.61 -1.79
C GLN A 111 13.64 13.55 -2.52
N ASP A 112 14.84 13.23 -2.03
CA ASP A 112 15.85 12.50 -2.79
C ASP A 112 15.91 11.01 -2.44
N SER A 113 14.76 10.36 -2.54
CA SER A 113 14.59 8.91 -2.30
C SER A 113 14.51 8.13 -3.61
N THR A 114 15.38 8.43 -4.59
CA THR A 114 15.35 7.81 -5.93
C THR A 114 15.35 6.27 -5.87
N ASN A 115 16.04 5.69 -4.89
CA ASN A 115 16.05 4.23 -4.67
C ASN A 115 14.68 3.70 -4.21
N ILE A 116 14.03 4.37 -3.25
CA ILE A 116 12.71 3.98 -2.74
C ILE A 116 11.65 4.10 -3.83
N VAL A 117 11.75 5.12 -4.68
CA VAL A 117 10.84 5.31 -5.82
C VAL A 117 10.88 4.12 -6.79
N ASN A 118 12.08 3.63 -7.11
CA ASN A 118 12.24 2.45 -7.97
C ASN A 118 11.67 1.20 -7.31
N ASP A 119 11.93 0.99 -6.01
CA ASP A 119 11.39 -0.14 -5.25
C ASP A 119 9.84 -0.11 -5.22
N ILE A 120 9.25 1.07 -5.04
CA ILE A 120 7.79 1.25 -5.07
C ILE A 120 7.22 0.91 -6.44
N ILE A 121 7.82 1.41 -7.52
CA ILE A 121 7.37 1.13 -8.88
C ILE A 121 7.44 -0.36 -9.17
N GLU A 122 8.53 -1.01 -8.79
CA GLU A 122 8.73 -2.44 -8.99
C GLU A 122 7.71 -3.26 -8.18
N HIS A 123 7.49 -2.90 -6.90
CA HIS A 123 6.47 -3.53 -6.08
C HIS A 123 5.06 -3.36 -6.66
N LEU A 124 4.70 -2.18 -7.18
CA LEU A 124 3.40 -1.96 -7.83
C LEU A 124 3.21 -2.85 -9.07
N LYS A 125 4.26 -3.04 -9.88
CA LYS A 125 4.22 -3.97 -11.03
C LYS A 125 4.01 -5.42 -10.57
N GLN A 126 4.75 -5.85 -9.55
CA GLN A 126 4.62 -7.21 -9.00
C GLN A 126 3.23 -7.45 -8.38
N LEU A 127 2.69 -6.44 -7.70
CA LEU A 127 1.34 -6.46 -7.14
C LEU A 127 0.31 -6.63 -8.26
N LYS A 128 0.41 -5.83 -9.33
CA LYS A 128 -0.47 -5.96 -10.50
C LYS A 128 -0.38 -7.35 -11.14
N ASN A 129 0.83 -7.85 -11.37
CA ASN A 129 1.05 -9.18 -11.96
C ASN A 129 0.39 -10.26 -11.10
N SER A 130 0.47 -10.15 -9.77
CA SER A 130 -0.22 -11.05 -8.85
C SER A 130 -1.74 -10.98 -9.04
N PHE A 131 -2.32 -9.78 -9.14
CA PHE A 131 -3.75 -9.63 -9.44
C PHE A 131 -4.14 -10.18 -10.81
N GLU A 132 -3.27 -10.15 -11.81
CA GLU A 132 -3.51 -10.75 -13.12
C GLU A 132 -3.52 -12.28 -13.06
N GLN A 133 -2.64 -12.87 -12.25
CA GLN A 133 -2.60 -14.32 -12.03
C GLN A 133 -3.81 -14.83 -11.25
N TYR A 134 -4.20 -14.15 -10.16
CA TYR A 134 -5.32 -14.58 -9.31
C TYR A 134 -6.70 -14.24 -9.88
N PHE A 135 -6.80 -13.16 -10.68
CA PHE A 135 -8.05 -12.72 -11.29
C PHE A 135 -7.85 -12.53 -12.80
N PRO A 136 -7.75 -13.62 -13.58
CA PRO A 136 -7.63 -13.51 -15.03
C PRO A 136 -8.88 -12.84 -15.60
N ALA A 137 -8.73 -12.10 -16.71
CA ALA A 137 -9.88 -11.62 -17.46
C ALA A 137 -10.72 -12.83 -17.86
N ASP A 138 -12.02 -12.79 -17.57
CA ASP A 138 -12.94 -13.88 -17.88
C ASP A 138 -12.77 -14.24 -19.36
N ARG A 139 -12.34 -15.47 -19.63
CA ARG A 139 -12.38 -16.04 -20.97
C ARG A 139 -13.85 -16.12 -21.29
N SER A 140 -14.33 -15.14 -22.05
CA SER A 140 -15.65 -15.15 -22.67
C SER A 140 -15.97 -16.59 -23.04
N ARG A 141 -16.88 -17.22 -22.30
CA ARG A 141 -17.46 -18.50 -22.71
C ARG A 141 -18.11 -18.20 -24.05
N LYS A 142 -17.39 -18.51 -25.12
CA LYS A 142 -17.90 -18.64 -26.49
C LYS A 142 -18.85 -19.83 -26.51
N TYR A 143 -20.00 -19.71 -25.87
CA TYR A 143 -21.13 -20.63 -26.00
C TYR A 143 -22.42 -19.86 -25.75
N CYS A 144 -22.85 -19.14 -26.79
CA CYS A 144 -24.24 -18.95 -27.18
C CYS A 144 -24.25 -19.00 -28.71
#